data_AF-A0A562PGQ7-F1
#
_entry.id   AF-A0A562PGQ7-F1
#
_cell.length_a   1.000
_cell.length_b   1.000
_cell.length_c   1.000
_cell.angle_alpha   90.00
_cell.angle_beta   90.00
_cell.angle_gamma   90.00
#
_symmetry.space_group_name_H-M   'P 1'
#
loop_
_entity.id
_entity.type
_entity.pdbx_description
1 polymer ?
#
loop_
_entity_poly.entity_id
_entity_poly.type
_entity_poly.pdbx_seq_one_letter_code
_entity_poly.pdbx_strand_id
1 'polypeptide(L)' 'MPLYQIWYNDADQPLVVNTPYRLRDIEIVGEILRSEQRQNRQSADPSGLTVRELLRINGLRNVRYTLDESEPTDLS' A
#
# COMPACT_ATOMS: atom_id res chain seq x y z
N MET A 1 -6.75 -14.87 3.22
CA MET A 1 -5.70 -14.18 2.43
C MET A 1 -5.65 -12.74 2.91
N PRO A 2 -4.48 -12.17 3.21
CA PRO A 2 -4.36 -10.78 3.64
C PRO A 2 -5.05 -9.79 2.70
N LEU A 3 -6.01 -9.03 3.24
CA LEU A 3 -6.70 -7.97 2.54
C LEU A 3 -6.27 -6.62 3.11
N TYR A 4 -5.61 -5.82 2.26
CA TYR A 4 -5.21 -4.46 2.59
C TYR A 4 -6.24 -3.48 2.03
N GLN A 5 -6.73 -2.58 2.88
CA GLN A 5 -7.44 -1.38 2.45
C GLN A 5 -6.55 -0.19 2.73
N ILE A 6 -6.17 0.54 1.69
CA ILE A 6 -5.13 1.58 1.74
C ILE A 6 -5.74 2.91 1.30
N TRP A 7 -5.81 3.87 2.21
CA TRP A 7 -6.18 5.26 1.88
C TRP A 7 -4.91 6.10 1.82
N TYR A 8 -4.80 6.93 0.80
CA TYR A 8 -3.71 7.87 0.60
C TYR A 8 -4.24 9.16 -0.04
N ASN A 9 -3.53 10.28 0.13
CA ASN A 9 -3.96 11.60 -0.35
C ASN A 9 -5.40 11.97 0.00
N ASP A 10 -5.87 11.56 1.18
CA ASP A 10 -7.24 11.83 1.65
C ASP A 10 -8.33 11.27 0.72
N ALA A 11 -8.04 10.20 -0.03
CA ALA A 11 -9.01 9.52 -0.87
C ALA A 11 -10.23 9.05 -0.05
N ASP A 12 -11.43 9.18 -0.63
CA ASP A 12 -12.67 8.68 -0.03
C ASP A 12 -12.75 7.15 -0.03
N GLN A 13 -12.27 6.51 -1.12
CA GLN A 13 -12.27 5.06 -1.28
C GLN A 13 -10.85 4.49 -1.13
N PRO A 14 -10.69 3.33 -0.46
CA PRO A 14 -9.39 2.68 -0.35
C PRO A 14 -8.97 2.03 -1.67
N LEU A 15 -7.66 2.00 -1.92
CA LEU A 15 -7.07 0.99 -2.78
C LEU A 15 -7.13 -0.36 -2.06
N VAL A 16 -7.81 -1.33 -2.67
CA VAL A 16 -7.94 -2.68 -2.15
C VAL A 16 -6.87 -3.57 -2.78
N VAL A 17 -6.03 -4.18 -1.94
CA VAL A 17 -4.98 -5.10 -2.38
C VAL A 17 -5.16 -6.44 -1.66
N ASN A 18 -5.28 -7.50 -2.45
CA ASN A 18 -5.35 -8.87 -1.96
C ASN A 18 -4.07 -9.60 -2.36
N THR A 19 -3.27 -10.02 -1.39
CA THR A 19 -1.98 -10.68 -1.62
C THR A 19 -1.90 -12.00 -0.86
N PRO A 20 -1.16 -13.00 -1.38
CA PRO A 20 -1.01 -14.28 -0.67
C PRO A 20 -0.08 -14.19 0.57
N TYR A 21 0.56 -13.04 0.79
CA TYR A 21 1.48 -12.78 1.89
C TYR A 21 1.33 -11.35 2.42
N ARG A 22 1.89 -11.07 3.60
CA ARG A 22 1.93 -9.71 4.17
C ARG A 22 2.90 -8.82 3.40
N LEU A 23 2.44 -7.65 2.99
CA LEU A 23 3.24 -6.65 2.29
C LEU A 23 4.22 -5.96 3.24
N ARG A 24 5.45 -5.75 2.78
CA ARG A 24 6.40 -4.81 3.39
C ARG A 24 6.05 -3.37 3.02
N ASP A 25 6.62 -2.42 3.75
CA ASP A 25 6.39 -0.99 3.52
C ASP A 25 6.63 -0.55 2.07
N ILE A 26 7.71 -1.04 1.46
CA ILE A 26 8.03 -0.76 0.04
C ILE A 26 6.98 -1.34 -0.92
N GLU A 27 6.41 -2.49 -0.59
CA GLU A 27 5.42 -3.16 -1.43
C GLU A 27 4.07 -2.45 -1.33
N ILE A 28 3.68 -1.97 -0.13
CA ILE A 28 2.51 -1.10 0.05
C ILE A 28 2.63 0.14 -0.85
N VAL A 29 3.79 0.80 -0.87
CA VAL A 29 4.01 1.96 -1.75
C VAL A 29 4.01 1.55 -3.22
N GLY A 30 4.59 0.40 -3.55
CA GLY A 30 4.58 -0.13 -4.91
C GLY A 30 3.17 -0.30 -5.48
N GLU A 31 2.24 -0.82 -4.68
CA GLU A 31 0.83 -0.97 -5.07
C GLU A 31 0.14 0.39 -5.27
N ILE A 32 0.40 1.37 -4.41
CA ILE A 32 -0.12 2.74 -4.58
C ILE A 32 0.40 3.36 -5.89
N LEU A 33 1.71 3.26 -6.16
CA LEU A 33 2.31 3.82 -7.38
C LEU A 33 1.78 3.14 -8.64
N ARG A 34 1.55 1.83 -8.58
CA ARG A 34 0.96 1.06 -9.68
C ARG A 34 -0.47 1.51 -9.95
N SER A 35 -1.29 1.69 -8.91
CA SER A 35 -2.66 2.23 -9.03
C SER A 35 -2.67 3.61 -9.66
N GLU A 36 -1.72 4.46 -9.31
CA GLU A 36 -1.58 5.83 -9.85
C GLU A 36 -0.89 5.90 -11.22
N GLN A 37 -0.44 4.77 -11.78
CA GLN A 37 0.38 4.69 -13.00
C GLN A 37 1.65 5.58 -12.94
N ARG A 38 2.23 5.73 -11.74
CA ARG A 38 3.42 6.57 -11.52
C ARG A 38 4.70 5.75 -11.64
N GLN A 39 5.74 6.39 -12.19
CA GLN A 39 7.10 5.86 -12.10
C GLN A 39 7.62 5.99 -10.66
N ASN A 40 8.24 4.93 -10.16
CA ASN A 40 8.88 4.93 -8.85
C ASN A 40 10.11 5.86 -8.87
N ARG A 41 10.11 6.89 -8.02
CA ARG A 41 11.19 7.88 -7.92
C ARG A 41 12.20 7.59 -6.81
N GLN A 42 12.12 6.41 -6.18
CA GLN A 42 13.09 5.97 -5.18
C GLN A 42 14.47 5.80 -5.84
N SER A 43 15.42 6.72 -5.57
CA SER A 43 16.79 6.63 -6.08
C SER A 43 17.81 6.12 -5.05
N ALA A 44 17.38 5.87 -3.81
CA ALA A 44 18.22 5.41 -2.69
C ALA A 44 17.65 4.12 -2.10
N ASP A 45 18.47 3.38 -1.35
CA ASP A 45 18.05 2.15 -0.68
C ASP A 45 16.81 2.44 0.20
N PRO A 46 15.64 1.87 -0.13
CA PRO A 46 14.41 2.09 0.61
C PRO A 46 14.38 1.31 1.93
N SER A 47 15.41 0.51 2.22
CA SER A 47 15.51 -0.26 3.45
C SER A 47 15.53 0.67 4.68
N GLY A 48 14.65 0.37 5.65
CA GLY A 48 14.52 1.15 6.88
C GLY A 48 13.62 2.39 6.79
N LEU A 49 13.10 2.75 5.61
CA LEU A 49 12.11 3.82 5.47
C LEU A 49 10.69 3.29 5.71
N THR A 50 9.88 4.10 6.40
CA THR A 50 8.46 3.81 6.61
C THR A 50 7.63 4.07 5.35
N VAL A 51 6.44 3.46 5.25
CA VAL A 51 5.46 3.75 4.17
C VAL A 51 5.28 5.26 3.93
N ARG A 52 5.17 6.04 5.02
CA ARG A 52 4.92 7.49 4.94
C ARG A 52 6.09 8.25 4.34
N GLU A 53 7.32 7.84 4.63
CA GLU A 53 8.54 8.44 4.07
C GLU A 53 8.69 8.09 2.59
N LEU A 54 8.46 6.82 2.24
CA LEU A 54 8.50 6.32 0.86
C LEU A 54 7.45 7.01 -0.03
N LEU A 55 6.24 7.28 0.49
CA LEU A 55 5.22 8.04 -0.24
C LEU A 55 5.60 9.51 -0.42
N ARG A 56 6.19 10.14 0.59
CA ARG A 56 6.63 11.53 0.50
C ARG A 56 7.65 11.72 -0.62
N ILE A 57 8.60 10.79 -0.78
CA ILE A 57 9.57 10.77 -1.90
C ILE A 57 8.86 10.74 -3.26
N ASN A 58 7.74 10.03 -3.34
CA ASN A 58 6.93 9.92 -4.56
C ASN A 58 5.85 11.02 -4.69
N GLY A 59 5.90 12.06 -3.84
CA GLY A 59 4.96 13.19 -3.88
C GLY A 59 3.55 12.84 -3.40
N LEU A 60 3.39 11.76 -2.64
CA LEU A 60 2.15 11.30 -2.03
C LEU A 60 2.17 11.54 -0.52
N ARG A 61 0.99 11.68 0.10
CA ARG A 61 0.82 12.05 1.51
C ARG A 61 -0.32 11.27 2.16
N ASN A 62 -0.48 11.44 3.48
CA ASN A 62 -1.65 11.03 4.26
C ASN A 62 -2.06 9.56 4.04
N VAL A 63 -1.12 8.65 4.33
CA VAL A 63 -1.37 7.20 4.23
C VAL A 63 -1.93 6.63 5.52
N ARG A 64 -2.95 5.80 5.40
CA ARG A 64 -3.46 4.90 6.43
C ARG A 64 -3.86 3.59 5.77
N TYR A 65 -3.66 2.47 6.44
CA TYR A 65 -4.10 1.18 5.93
C TYR A 65 -4.59 0.28 7.06
N THR A 66 -5.51 -0.62 6.72
CA THR A 66 -5.95 -1.71 7.58
C THR A 66 -5.56 -3.03 6.93
N LEU A 67 -5.26 -4.02 7.76
CA LEU A 67 -4.97 -5.39 7.36
C LEU A 67 -6.05 -6.29 7.94
N ASP A 68 -6.86 -6.88 7.09
CA ASP A 68 -7.77 -7.95 7.47
C ASP A 68 -7.14 -9.30 7.09
N GLU A 69 -6.95 -10.16 8.08
CA GLU A 69 -6.38 -11.50 7.89
C GLU A 69 -7.47 -12.58 7.88
N SER A 70 -8.74 -12.20 7.86
CA SER A 70 -9.84 -13.15 7.91
C SER A 70 -9.75 -14.12 6.72
N GLU A 71 -10.05 -15.39 6.99
CA GLU A 71 -10.22 -16.36 5.92
C GLU A 71 -11.40 -15.90 5.04
N PRO A 72 -11.29 -15.97 3.70
CA PRO A 72 -12.43 -15.71 2.85
C PRO A 72 -13.54 -16.66 3.29
N THR A 73 -14.63 -16.10 3.81
CA THR A 73 -15.82 -16.89 4.14
C THR A 73 -16.37 -17.39 2.83
N ASP A 74 -16.06 -18.64 2.51
CA ASP A 74 -16.73 -19.36 1.42
C ASP A 74 -18.19 -19.52 1.87
N LEU A 75 -19.05 -18.62 1.41
CA LEU A 75 -20.50 -18.81 1.49
C LEU A 75 -20.86 -19.83 0.42
N SER A 76 -20.63 -21.10 0.72
CA SER A 76 -21.06 -22.25 -0.08
C SER A 76 -22.57 -22.49 0.04
#